data_AF-A0AAP3AQP9-F1
#
_entry.id   AF-A0AAP3AQP9-F1
#
_cell.length_a   1.000
_cell.length_b   1.000
_cell.length_c   1.000
_cell.angle_alpha   90.00
_cell.angle_beta   90.00
_cell.angle_gamma   90.00
#
_symmetry.space_group_name_H-M   'P 1'
#
loop_
_entity.id
_entity.type
_entity.pdbx_description
1 polymer ?
#
loop_
_entity_poly.entity_id
_entity_poly.type
_entity_poly.pdbx_seq_one_letter_code
_entity_poly.pdbx_strand_id
1 'polypeptide(L)'
;MNCKQANENISIREVMESFSLSPSKEHPKTAYYYAVNRQERTPSLLVNYVKNTAFDFGTGKQYDVVSIVQELKQCSVSDALEYLKRFDFSFQKQKELLMKNRQERKTYQILEVKEVSHPALLDYLKDRNLETQKSELKEIHYQIEDKTYFAVAFKNDSRGYEIRNKYMKIALGKKDITSVKNNSNTKAQTLKIFEGFSDYLSYLTLKNEDQNFKDEASDFVILNFFSMAF
;
A
#
# COMPACT_ATOMS: atom_id res chain seq x y z
N MET A 1 12.81 26.48 -7.04
CA MET A 1 12.98 25.11 -6.56
C MET A 1 14.39 24.95 -6.00
N ASN A 2 14.55 24.25 -4.88
CA ASN A 2 15.85 23.89 -4.29
C ASN A 2 16.21 22.40 -4.57
N CYS A 3 17.43 21.96 -4.24
CA CYS A 3 17.88 20.59 -4.53
C CYS A 3 16.99 19.50 -3.91
N LYS A 4 16.56 19.70 -2.66
CA LYS A 4 15.67 18.75 -1.98
C LYS A 4 14.36 18.60 -2.73
N GLN A 5 13.72 19.72 -3.09
CA GLN A 5 12.49 19.73 -3.86
C GLN A 5 12.67 19.08 -5.24
N ALA A 6 13.79 19.31 -5.91
CA ALA A 6 14.07 18.68 -7.20
C ALA A 6 14.19 17.15 -7.07
N ASN A 7 14.94 16.68 -6.09
CA ASN A 7 15.15 15.25 -5.85
C ASN A 7 13.86 14.52 -5.41
N GLU A 8 12.94 15.20 -4.72
CA GLU A 8 11.68 14.64 -4.24
C GLU A 8 10.56 14.67 -5.30
N ASN A 9 10.52 15.70 -6.16
CA ASN A 9 9.38 15.95 -7.03
C ASN A 9 9.63 15.67 -8.52
N ILE A 10 10.88 15.49 -8.95
CA ILE A 10 11.21 15.26 -10.37
C ILE A 10 11.76 13.85 -10.54
N SER A 11 11.18 13.11 -11.49
CA SER A 11 11.61 11.76 -11.80
C SER A 11 12.94 11.78 -12.56
N ILE A 12 13.94 11.06 -12.06
CA ILE A 12 15.21 10.84 -12.76
C ILE A 12 14.97 10.18 -14.12
N ARG A 13 13.91 9.38 -14.27
CA ARG A 13 13.51 8.78 -15.55
C ARG A 13 13.13 9.84 -16.56
N GLU A 14 12.23 10.77 -16.19
CA GLU A 14 11.79 11.86 -17.06
C GLU A 14 12.97 12.77 -17.46
N VAL A 15 13.92 12.98 -16.53
CA VAL A 15 15.16 13.70 -16.82
C VAL A 15 15.99 12.96 -17.87
N MET A 16 16.28 11.67 -17.67
CA MET A 16 17.05 10.89 -18.66
C MET A 16 16.38 10.90 -20.05
N GLU A 17 15.05 10.73 -20.09
CA GLU A 17 14.26 10.78 -21.33
C GLU A 17 14.33 12.15 -22.01
N SER A 18 14.34 13.26 -21.25
CA SER A 18 14.49 14.60 -21.83
C SER A 18 15.86 14.88 -22.47
N PHE A 19 16.87 14.08 -22.13
CA PHE A 19 18.17 14.06 -22.81
C PHE A 19 18.22 13.03 -23.94
N SER A 20 17.07 12.47 -24.33
CA SER A 20 16.94 11.39 -25.32
C SER A 20 17.75 10.14 -24.95
N LEU A 21 17.99 9.91 -23.65
CA LEU A 21 18.67 8.72 -23.17
C LEU A 21 17.65 7.61 -22.92
N SER A 22 17.81 6.52 -23.64
CA SER A 22 16.99 5.32 -23.48
C SER A 22 17.77 4.22 -22.76
N PRO A 23 17.11 3.42 -21.91
CA PRO A 23 17.78 2.32 -21.21
C PRO A 23 18.21 1.23 -22.19
N SER A 24 19.38 0.65 -21.96
CA SER A 24 19.85 -0.52 -22.71
C SER A 24 19.23 -1.82 -22.21
N LYS A 25 18.89 -1.87 -20.92
CA LYS A 25 18.12 -2.94 -20.28
C LYS A 25 17.24 -2.34 -19.21
N GLU A 26 15.95 -2.71 -19.20
CA GLU A 26 14.99 -2.17 -18.25
C GLU A 26 14.27 -3.27 -17.46
N HIS A 27 14.11 -3.02 -16.17
CA HIS A 27 13.28 -3.77 -15.24
C HIS A 27 12.30 -2.80 -14.55
N PRO A 28 11.21 -3.29 -13.92
CA PRO A 28 10.18 -2.41 -13.37
C PRO A 28 10.67 -1.34 -12.37
N LYS A 29 11.78 -1.61 -11.66
CA LYS A 29 12.33 -0.70 -10.63
C LYS A 29 13.67 -0.06 -11.01
N THR A 30 14.36 -0.61 -11.98
CA THR A 30 15.75 -0.24 -12.29
C THR A 30 16.04 -0.42 -13.77
N ALA A 31 16.96 0.36 -14.31
CA ALA A 31 17.43 0.18 -15.67
C ALA A 31 18.91 0.49 -15.81
N TYR A 32 19.56 -0.17 -16.76
CA TYR A 32 20.94 0.10 -17.14
C TYR A 32 20.99 1.05 -18.33
N TYR A 33 21.81 2.08 -18.20
CA TYR A 33 22.14 3.07 -19.23
C TYR A 33 23.64 3.04 -19.48
N TYR A 34 24.04 3.52 -20.66
CA TYR A 34 25.42 3.91 -20.89
C TYR A 34 25.78 5.09 -19.99
N ALA A 35 27.02 5.13 -19.52
CA ALA A 35 27.53 6.23 -18.72
C ALA A 35 27.35 7.59 -19.42
N VAL A 36 26.93 8.60 -18.64
CA VAL A 36 26.57 9.92 -19.17
C VAL A 36 27.78 10.78 -19.55
N ASN A 37 28.98 10.42 -19.09
CA ASN A 37 30.19 11.23 -19.20
C ASN A 37 31.36 10.54 -19.92
N ARG A 38 31.14 9.35 -20.49
CA ARG A 38 32.15 8.62 -21.25
C ARG A 38 31.52 7.71 -22.29
N GLN A 39 32.30 7.34 -23.29
CA GLN A 39 31.93 6.28 -24.20
C GLN A 39 32.33 4.93 -23.62
N GLU A 40 31.39 3.98 -23.60
CA GLU A 40 31.64 2.62 -23.15
C GLU A 40 30.89 1.61 -24.03
N ARG A 41 31.38 0.37 -24.08
CA ARG A 41 30.75 -0.70 -24.87
C ARG A 41 29.66 -1.44 -24.11
N THR A 42 29.78 -1.49 -22.78
CA THR A 42 28.84 -2.17 -21.88
C THR A 42 28.22 -1.14 -20.94
N PRO A 43 26.88 -1.04 -20.86
CA PRO A 43 26.18 -0.14 -19.95
C PRO A 43 26.58 -0.37 -18.49
N SER A 44 26.95 0.69 -17.78
CA SER A 44 27.42 0.63 -16.40
C SER A 44 26.66 1.54 -15.43
N LEU A 45 25.80 2.44 -15.94
CA LEU A 45 24.99 3.33 -15.11
C LEU A 45 23.68 2.65 -14.75
N LEU A 46 23.52 2.26 -13.49
CA LEU A 46 22.27 1.71 -12.95
C LEU A 46 21.40 2.84 -12.41
N VAL A 47 20.28 3.10 -13.06
CA VAL A 47 19.25 4.03 -12.59
C VAL A 47 18.21 3.26 -11.79
N ASN A 48 17.91 3.72 -10.58
CA ASN A 48 16.86 3.17 -9.72
C ASN A 48 15.67 4.14 -9.68
N TYR A 49 14.57 3.76 -10.33
CA TYR A 49 13.37 4.58 -10.44
C TYR A 49 12.63 4.74 -9.12
N VAL A 50 12.77 3.79 -8.20
CA VAL A 50 12.11 3.85 -6.87
C VAL A 50 12.87 4.77 -5.92
N LYS A 51 14.20 4.67 -5.91
CA LYS A 51 15.07 5.51 -5.08
C LYS A 51 15.34 6.88 -5.69
N ASN A 52 14.96 7.07 -6.95
CA ASN A 52 15.19 8.29 -7.74
C ASN A 52 16.67 8.70 -7.81
N THR A 53 17.55 7.70 -7.96
CA THR A 53 19.01 7.87 -7.98
C THR A 53 19.63 7.03 -9.09
N ALA A 54 20.88 7.33 -9.43
CA ALA A 54 21.69 6.50 -10.30
C ALA A 54 23.03 6.17 -9.64
N PHE A 55 23.59 5.01 -9.98
CA PHE A 55 24.91 4.58 -9.55
C PHE A 55 25.71 4.11 -10.75
N ASP A 56 26.89 4.68 -10.93
CA ASP A 56 27.80 4.33 -12.02
C ASP A 56 28.83 3.30 -11.55
N PHE A 57 28.68 2.06 -12.00
CA PHE A 57 29.61 0.97 -11.65
C PHE A 57 31.01 1.14 -12.24
N GLY A 58 31.19 1.96 -13.28
CA GLY A 58 32.52 2.20 -13.86
C GLY A 58 33.35 3.25 -13.13
N THR A 59 32.71 4.18 -12.39
CA THR A 59 33.42 5.22 -11.62
C THR A 59 33.18 5.16 -10.11
N GLY A 60 32.18 4.39 -9.67
CA GLY A 60 31.73 4.36 -8.27
C GLY A 60 30.94 5.61 -7.84
N LYS A 61 30.61 6.51 -8.77
CA LYS A 61 29.85 7.73 -8.46
C LYS A 61 28.36 7.42 -8.29
N GLN A 62 27.76 8.10 -7.31
CA GLN A 62 26.31 8.10 -7.12
C GLN A 62 25.75 9.46 -7.52
N TYR A 63 24.62 9.43 -8.21
CA TYR A 63 23.91 10.61 -8.69
C TYR A 63 22.49 10.64 -8.12
N ASP A 64 22.06 11.83 -7.72
CA ASP A 64 20.67 12.22 -7.57
C ASP A 64 20.19 12.98 -8.82
N VAL A 65 18.96 13.49 -8.81
CA VAL A 65 18.36 14.18 -9.95
C VAL A 65 19.12 15.46 -10.32
N VAL A 66 19.63 16.18 -9.33
CA VAL A 66 20.37 17.43 -9.58
C VAL A 66 21.75 17.12 -10.15
N SER A 67 22.50 16.22 -9.50
CA SER A 67 23.86 15.87 -9.89
C SER A 67 23.92 15.13 -11.22
N ILE A 68 22.91 14.33 -11.59
CA ILE A 68 22.87 13.74 -12.94
C ILE A 68 22.70 14.82 -14.02
N VAL A 69 21.91 15.88 -13.77
CA VAL A 69 21.77 17.02 -14.68
C VAL A 69 23.07 17.82 -14.75
N GLN A 70 23.75 18.01 -13.62
CA GLN A 70 25.06 18.67 -13.61
C GLN A 70 26.06 17.91 -14.47
N GLU A 71 26.09 16.58 -14.40
CA GLU A 71 26.98 15.74 -15.21
C GLU A 71 26.57 15.76 -16.69
N LEU A 72 25.28 15.69 -17.01
CA LEU A 72 24.78 15.71 -18.39
C LEU A 72 24.97 17.05 -19.09
N LYS A 73 24.81 18.16 -18.37
CA LYS A 73 24.91 19.52 -18.93
C LYS A 73 26.24 20.21 -18.65
N GLN A 74 27.09 19.60 -17.82
CA GLN A 74 28.35 20.19 -17.34
C GLN A 74 28.11 21.60 -16.76
N CYS A 75 27.20 21.70 -15.80
CA CYS A 75 26.70 22.98 -15.29
C CYS A 75 26.71 23.07 -13.76
N SER A 76 26.53 24.30 -13.25
CA SER A 76 26.43 24.52 -11.80
C SER A 76 25.12 23.96 -11.24
N VAL A 77 25.05 23.81 -9.91
CA VAL A 77 23.80 23.43 -9.21
C VAL A 77 22.66 24.40 -9.56
N SER A 78 22.97 25.70 -9.65
CA SER A 78 21.97 26.73 -9.97
C SER A 78 21.40 26.53 -11.37
N ASP A 79 22.25 26.26 -12.36
CA ASP A 79 21.82 26.01 -13.74
C ASP A 79 21.05 24.71 -13.88
N ALA A 80 21.46 23.66 -13.15
CA ALA A 80 20.74 22.39 -13.09
C ALA A 80 19.33 22.58 -12.51
N LEU A 81 19.19 23.34 -11.43
CA LEU A 81 17.88 23.67 -10.86
C LEU A 81 17.03 24.50 -11.81
N GLU A 82 17.62 25.45 -12.54
CA GLU A 82 16.93 26.23 -13.56
C GLU A 82 16.42 25.34 -14.69
N TYR A 83 17.25 24.42 -15.17
CA TYR A 83 16.84 23.41 -16.14
C TYR A 83 15.65 22.58 -15.63
N LEU A 84 15.72 22.14 -14.38
CA LEU A 84 14.73 21.26 -13.76
C LEU A 84 13.35 21.93 -13.54
N LYS A 85 13.26 23.27 -13.50
CA LYS A 85 11.97 23.97 -13.42
C LYS A 85 11.02 23.65 -14.57
N ARG A 86 11.51 23.18 -15.71
CA ARG A 86 10.65 22.75 -16.83
C ARG A 86 9.75 21.55 -16.48
N PHE A 87 10.16 20.73 -15.51
CA PHE A 87 9.40 19.56 -15.06
C PHE A 87 8.37 19.92 -13.98
N ASP A 88 8.46 21.13 -13.39
CA ASP A 88 7.56 21.61 -12.34
C ASP A 88 6.09 21.65 -12.83
N PHE A 89 5.88 21.99 -14.11
CA PHE A 89 4.55 21.94 -14.75
C PHE A 89 4.02 20.51 -14.99
N SER A 90 4.91 19.54 -15.23
CA SER A 90 4.51 18.12 -15.34
C SER A 90 4.04 17.61 -13.98
N PHE A 91 4.75 17.99 -12.91
CA PHE A 91 4.43 17.59 -11.55
C PHE A 91 3.17 18.27 -11.00
N GLN A 92 2.90 19.54 -11.30
CA GLN A 92 1.67 20.18 -10.80
C GLN A 92 0.43 19.55 -11.43
N LYS A 93 0.50 19.16 -12.70
CA LYS A 93 -0.55 18.42 -13.41
C LYS A 93 -0.64 16.96 -12.98
N GLN A 94 0.49 16.28 -12.74
CA GLN A 94 0.53 14.93 -12.16
C GLN A 94 0.04 14.93 -10.72
N LYS A 95 0.35 15.94 -9.90
CA LYS A 95 -0.13 16.11 -8.53
C LYS A 95 -1.62 16.45 -8.52
N GLU A 96 -2.11 17.30 -9.42
CA GLU A 96 -3.55 17.48 -9.62
C GLU A 96 -4.24 16.21 -10.11
N LEU A 97 -3.61 15.41 -10.98
CA LEU A 97 -4.11 14.10 -11.40
C LEU A 97 -4.06 13.09 -10.27
N LEU A 98 -3.01 13.05 -9.46
CA LEU A 98 -2.86 12.21 -8.27
C LEU A 98 -3.82 12.65 -7.16
N MET A 99 -4.11 13.95 -7.05
CA MET A 99 -5.10 14.50 -6.12
C MET A 99 -6.53 14.30 -6.61
N LYS A 100 -6.79 14.38 -7.94
CA LYS A 100 -8.05 13.96 -8.57
C LYS A 100 -8.25 12.45 -8.51
N ASN A 101 -7.18 11.65 -8.57
CA ASN A 101 -7.22 10.21 -8.39
C ASN A 101 -7.28 9.81 -6.91
N ARG A 102 -6.94 10.72 -5.98
CA ARG A 102 -7.19 10.59 -4.54
C ARG A 102 -8.57 11.05 -4.11
N GLN A 103 -9.33 11.73 -4.97
CA GLN A 103 -10.79 11.61 -4.86
C GLN A 103 -11.09 10.19 -5.31
N GLU A 104 -11.18 9.29 -4.33
CA GLU A 104 -11.71 7.94 -4.49
C GLU A 104 -12.98 8.04 -5.35
N ARG A 105 -12.87 7.83 -6.67
CA ARG A 105 -13.98 7.26 -7.40
C ARG A 105 -14.10 5.89 -6.76
N LYS A 106 -14.93 5.79 -5.71
CA LYS A 106 -15.22 4.51 -5.08
C LYS A 106 -15.60 3.59 -6.23
N THR A 107 -14.74 2.62 -6.50
CA THR A 107 -14.94 1.61 -7.54
C THR A 107 -16.11 0.68 -7.17
N TYR A 108 -16.63 0.88 -5.96
CA TYR A 108 -17.67 0.11 -5.33
C TYR A 108 -18.68 0.99 -4.57
N GLN A 109 -19.85 0.44 -4.31
CA GLN A 109 -20.89 1.01 -3.45
C GLN A 109 -21.30 0.01 -2.39
N ILE A 110 -21.42 0.44 -1.13
CA ILE A 110 -22.04 -0.38 -0.07
C ILE A 110 -23.56 -0.20 -0.19
N LEU A 111 -24.28 -1.29 -0.35
CA LEU A 111 -25.73 -1.31 -0.49
C LEU A 111 -26.41 -1.53 0.87
N GLU A 112 -25.90 -2.47 1.66
CA GLU A 112 -26.49 -2.86 2.94
C GLU A 112 -25.43 -3.41 3.89
N VAL A 113 -25.59 -3.15 5.20
CA VAL A 113 -24.84 -3.82 6.27
C VAL A 113 -25.84 -4.30 7.32
N LYS A 114 -25.86 -5.59 7.61
CA LYS A 114 -26.82 -6.22 8.53
C LYS A 114 -26.19 -7.36 9.33
N GLU A 115 -26.96 -7.98 10.23
CA GLU A 115 -26.51 -9.21 10.87
C GLU A 115 -26.36 -10.34 9.86
N VAL A 116 -25.35 -11.18 10.08
CA VAL A 116 -25.08 -12.32 9.19
C VAL A 116 -26.30 -13.24 9.18
N SER A 117 -26.88 -13.46 8.00
CA SER A 117 -28.09 -14.27 7.83
C SER A 117 -28.12 -15.01 6.51
N HIS A 118 -27.34 -14.58 5.52
CA HIS A 118 -27.25 -15.24 4.21
C HIS A 118 -26.73 -16.68 4.35
N PRO A 119 -27.46 -17.70 3.84
CA PRO A 119 -27.08 -19.11 4.00
C PRO A 119 -25.65 -19.42 3.57
N ALA A 120 -25.22 -18.93 2.39
CA ALA A 120 -23.86 -19.14 1.91
C ALA A 120 -22.75 -18.52 2.80
N LEU A 121 -23.07 -17.47 3.57
CA LEU A 121 -22.11 -16.91 4.54
C LEU A 121 -22.09 -17.73 5.83
N LEU A 122 -23.23 -18.30 6.24
CA LEU A 122 -23.29 -19.24 7.36
C LEU A 122 -22.50 -20.51 7.04
N ASP A 123 -22.69 -21.09 5.86
CA ASP A 123 -21.91 -22.23 5.39
C ASP A 123 -20.41 -21.90 5.33
N TYR A 124 -20.05 -20.71 4.84
CA TYR A 124 -18.67 -20.26 4.85
C TYR A 124 -18.07 -20.15 6.26
N LEU A 125 -18.82 -19.63 7.24
CA LEU A 125 -18.34 -19.55 8.63
C LEU A 125 -18.19 -20.93 9.25
N LYS A 126 -19.11 -21.84 8.95
CA LYS A 126 -19.04 -23.24 9.37
C LYS A 126 -17.79 -23.94 8.81
N ASP A 127 -17.52 -23.81 7.51
CA ASP A 127 -16.32 -24.36 6.86
C ASP A 127 -15.01 -23.82 7.48
N ARG A 128 -15.06 -22.64 8.11
CA ARG A 128 -13.91 -21.99 8.77
C ARG A 128 -13.87 -22.20 10.28
N ASN A 129 -14.83 -22.93 10.86
CA ASN A 129 -15.02 -23.08 12.31
C ASN A 129 -15.15 -21.74 13.06
N LEU A 130 -15.85 -20.78 12.46
CA LEU A 130 -16.08 -19.43 13.02
C LEU A 130 -17.56 -19.15 13.32
N GLU A 131 -18.42 -20.17 13.30
CA GLU A 131 -19.87 -20.03 13.48
C GLU A 131 -20.22 -19.39 14.85
N THR A 132 -19.46 -19.72 15.89
CA THR A 132 -19.64 -19.20 17.26
C THR A 132 -19.27 -17.72 17.40
N GLN A 133 -18.48 -17.16 16.47
CA GLN A 133 -18.02 -15.77 16.49
C GLN A 133 -18.83 -14.87 15.55
N LYS A 134 -19.99 -15.36 15.08
CA LYS A 134 -20.87 -14.64 14.17
C LYS A 134 -21.27 -13.25 14.66
N SER A 135 -21.42 -13.04 15.97
CA SER A 135 -21.78 -11.74 16.58
C SER A 135 -20.72 -10.66 16.36
N GLU A 136 -19.46 -11.05 16.17
CA GLU A 136 -18.34 -10.15 15.90
C GLU A 136 -18.29 -9.68 14.43
N LEU A 137 -19.15 -10.26 13.58
CA LEU A 137 -19.18 -10.03 12.14
C LEU A 137 -20.50 -9.38 11.71
N LYS A 138 -20.45 -8.66 10.59
CA LYS A 138 -21.64 -8.22 9.84
C LYS A 138 -21.68 -8.89 8.48
N GLU A 139 -22.86 -8.95 7.90
CA GLU A 139 -23.02 -9.23 6.48
C GLU A 139 -23.11 -7.91 5.74
N ILE A 140 -22.30 -7.79 4.68
CA ILE A 140 -22.26 -6.61 3.83
C ILE A 140 -22.64 -6.98 2.41
N HIS A 141 -23.55 -6.22 1.83
CA HIS A 141 -23.88 -6.27 0.41
C HIS A 141 -23.27 -5.05 -0.26
N TYR A 142 -22.55 -5.26 -1.35
CA TYR A 142 -21.84 -4.21 -2.05
C TYR A 142 -21.82 -4.48 -3.54
N GLN A 143 -21.63 -3.44 -4.31
CA GLN A 143 -21.57 -3.48 -5.75
C GLN A 143 -20.20 -3.00 -6.21
N ILE A 144 -19.55 -3.72 -7.11
CA ILE A 144 -18.36 -3.27 -7.84
C ILE A 144 -18.77 -3.21 -9.31
N GLU A 145 -18.61 -2.04 -9.94
CA GLU A 145 -19.17 -1.77 -11.27
C GLU A 145 -20.68 -2.07 -11.30
N ASP A 146 -21.14 -3.02 -12.13
CA ASP A 146 -22.55 -3.40 -12.27
C ASP A 146 -22.88 -4.75 -11.61
N LYS A 147 -21.96 -5.31 -10.80
CA LYS A 147 -22.13 -6.61 -10.15
C LYS A 147 -22.26 -6.47 -8.65
N THR A 148 -23.29 -7.12 -8.10
CA THR A 148 -23.54 -7.18 -6.66
C THR A 148 -22.90 -8.41 -6.04
N TYR A 149 -22.35 -8.22 -4.84
CA TYR A 149 -21.63 -9.21 -4.05
C TYR A 149 -22.08 -9.12 -2.59
N PHE A 150 -21.80 -10.19 -1.85
CA PHE A 150 -22.00 -10.23 -0.40
C PHE A 150 -20.83 -10.95 0.29
N ALA A 151 -20.55 -10.55 1.53
CA ALA A 151 -19.44 -11.07 2.33
C ALA A 151 -19.72 -10.92 3.83
N VAL A 152 -18.98 -11.68 4.65
CA VAL A 152 -18.82 -11.31 6.06
C VAL A 152 -17.87 -10.13 6.16
N ALA A 153 -18.11 -9.24 7.13
CA ALA A 153 -17.43 -7.97 7.29
C ALA A 153 -16.99 -7.78 8.74
N PHE A 154 -15.74 -7.40 8.92
CA PHE A 154 -15.15 -7.04 10.20
C PHE A 154 -14.75 -5.57 10.16
N LYS A 155 -15.24 -4.78 11.11
CA LYS A 155 -15.08 -3.32 11.10
C LYS A 155 -13.75 -2.89 11.72
N ASN A 156 -13.05 -1.98 11.07
CA ASN A 156 -11.77 -1.44 11.56
C ASN A 156 -11.92 -0.08 12.27
N ASP A 157 -10.83 0.42 12.86
CA ASP A 157 -10.83 1.63 13.69
C ASP A 157 -11.17 2.91 12.89
N SER A 158 -10.89 2.92 11.59
CA SER A 158 -11.29 3.98 10.66
C SER A 158 -12.70 3.81 10.09
N ARG A 159 -13.51 2.89 10.64
CA ARG A 159 -14.88 2.56 10.20
C ARG A 159 -14.97 1.97 8.78
N GLY A 160 -13.85 1.52 8.21
CA GLY A 160 -13.84 0.65 7.05
C GLY A 160 -14.14 -0.80 7.43
N TYR A 161 -14.24 -1.66 6.42
CA TYR A 161 -14.54 -3.07 6.58
C TYR A 161 -13.50 -3.94 5.90
N GLU A 162 -13.00 -4.92 6.63
CA GLU A 162 -12.29 -6.06 6.09
C GLU A 162 -13.31 -7.15 5.79
N ILE A 163 -13.47 -7.51 4.52
CA ILE A 163 -14.57 -8.37 4.07
C ILE A 163 -14.05 -9.64 3.43
N ARG A 164 -14.78 -10.73 3.64
CA ARG A 164 -14.39 -12.04 3.14
C ARG A 164 -15.60 -12.90 2.77
N ASN A 165 -15.46 -13.68 1.71
CA ASN A 165 -16.33 -14.82 1.41
C ASN A 165 -15.45 -15.98 0.92
N LYS A 166 -16.08 -17.04 0.40
CA LYS A 166 -15.37 -18.23 -0.13
C LYS A 166 -14.34 -17.89 -1.22
N TYR A 167 -14.54 -16.80 -1.96
CA TYR A 167 -13.79 -16.48 -3.18
C TYR A 167 -12.83 -15.31 -3.01
N MET A 168 -13.11 -14.37 -2.11
CA MET A 168 -12.37 -13.11 -2.03
C MET A 168 -12.11 -12.65 -0.61
N LYS A 169 -11.00 -11.92 -0.44
CA LYS A 169 -10.60 -11.19 0.77
C LYS A 169 -10.21 -9.77 0.37
N ILE A 170 -11.08 -8.80 0.68
CA ILE A 170 -10.93 -7.42 0.21
C ILE A 170 -11.25 -6.44 1.34
N ALA A 171 -10.84 -5.18 1.20
CA ALA A 171 -11.17 -4.11 2.13
C ALA A 171 -12.10 -3.10 1.44
N LEU A 172 -13.17 -2.70 2.13
CA LEU A 172 -14.08 -1.65 1.70
C LEU A 172 -13.96 -0.46 2.66
N GLY A 173 -13.61 0.69 2.12
CA GLY A 173 -13.42 1.94 2.85
C GLY A 173 -11.97 2.11 3.27
N LYS A 174 -11.72 3.00 4.23
CA LYS A 174 -10.37 3.26 4.70
C LYS A 174 -9.79 2.02 5.39
N LYS A 175 -8.73 1.46 4.81
CA LYS A 175 -7.96 0.36 5.42
C LYS A 175 -7.26 0.85 6.69
N ASP A 176 -7.39 0.08 7.76
CA ASP A 176 -6.81 0.40 9.07
C ASP A 176 -6.67 -0.86 9.93
N ILE A 177 -5.93 -0.75 11.02
CA ILE A 177 -5.91 -1.77 12.07
C ILE A 177 -7.26 -1.82 12.80
N THR A 178 -7.45 -2.87 13.58
CA THR A 178 -8.57 -2.95 14.53
C THR A 178 -8.03 -3.14 15.93
N SER A 179 -8.42 -2.25 16.84
CA SER A 179 -8.01 -2.29 18.23
C SER A 179 -9.18 -2.78 19.08
N VAL A 180 -9.03 -3.93 19.74
CA VAL A 180 -10.01 -4.43 20.71
C VAL A 180 -9.41 -4.33 22.10
N LYS A 181 -10.01 -3.49 22.94
CA LYS A 181 -9.59 -3.35 24.33
C LYS A 181 -10.17 -4.47 25.17
N ASN A 182 -9.43 -4.89 26.17
CA ASN A 182 -9.97 -5.74 27.22
C ASN A 182 -11.13 -5.02 27.93
N ASN A 183 -12.27 -5.70 28.06
CA ASN A 183 -13.45 -5.18 28.75
C ASN A 183 -13.39 -5.33 30.28
N SER A 184 -12.29 -5.86 30.83
CA SER A 184 -12.11 -5.90 32.28
C SER A 184 -11.73 -4.53 32.85
N ASN A 185 -12.22 -4.22 34.06
CA ASN A 185 -11.82 -3.03 34.83
C ASN A 185 -10.35 -3.06 35.30
N THR A 186 -9.55 -4.00 34.78
CA THR A 186 -8.16 -4.20 35.11
C THR A 186 -7.29 -3.86 33.91
N LYS A 187 -6.16 -3.21 34.15
CA LYS A 187 -5.21 -2.87 33.10
C LYS A 187 -4.74 -4.15 32.39
N ALA A 188 -4.79 -4.17 31.06
CA ALA A 188 -4.23 -5.25 30.28
C ALA A 188 -2.74 -5.44 30.62
N GLN A 189 -2.36 -6.69 30.86
CA GLN A 189 -0.99 -7.10 31.16
C GLN A 189 -0.23 -7.48 29.90
N THR A 190 -0.94 -7.92 28.86
CA THR A 190 -0.35 -8.38 27.61
C THR A 190 -1.05 -7.77 26.39
N LEU A 191 -0.35 -7.73 25.25
CA LEU A 191 -0.88 -7.31 23.96
C LEU A 191 -0.75 -8.48 22.98
N LYS A 192 -1.87 -8.91 22.40
CA LYS A 192 -1.93 -9.99 21.41
C LYS A 192 -2.15 -9.39 20.02
N ILE A 193 -1.30 -9.77 19.07
CA ILE A 193 -1.31 -9.21 17.71
C ILE A 193 -1.68 -10.31 16.72
N PHE A 194 -2.62 -10.01 15.82
CA PHE A 194 -3.11 -10.94 14.80
C PHE A 194 -2.91 -10.35 13.40
N GLU A 195 -2.60 -11.21 12.44
CA GLU A 195 -2.39 -10.82 11.03
C GLU A 195 -3.70 -10.31 10.40
N GLY A 196 -4.83 -10.98 10.64
CA GLY A 196 -6.15 -10.55 10.22
C GLY A 196 -7.27 -11.01 11.15
N PHE A 197 -8.48 -10.53 10.87
CA PHE A 197 -9.62 -10.81 11.76
C PHE A 197 -9.93 -12.30 11.90
N SER A 198 -9.68 -13.10 10.86
CA SER A 198 -9.94 -14.55 10.93
C SER A 198 -9.07 -15.25 11.98
N ASP A 199 -7.82 -14.82 12.15
CA ASP A 199 -6.91 -15.39 13.15
C ASP A 199 -7.35 -14.98 14.56
N TYR A 200 -7.78 -13.72 14.71
CA TYR A 200 -8.36 -13.20 15.94
C TYR A 200 -9.63 -13.97 16.34
N LEU A 201 -10.57 -14.17 15.42
CA LEU A 201 -11.79 -14.94 15.69
C LEU A 201 -11.48 -16.42 15.98
N SER A 202 -10.50 -17.01 15.31
CA SER A 202 -10.07 -18.39 15.62
C SER A 202 -9.54 -18.50 17.05
N TYR A 203 -8.77 -17.50 17.50
CA TYR A 203 -8.34 -17.41 18.89
C TYR A 203 -9.53 -17.30 19.86
N LEU A 204 -10.55 -16.49 19.53
CA LEU A 204 -11.76 -16.39 20.36
C LEU A 204 -12.53 -17.73 20.41
N THR A 205 -12.62 -18.46 19.31
CA THR A 205 -13.23 -19.80 19.28
C THR A 205 -12.49 -20.73 20.25
N LEU A 206 -11.16 -20.84 20.14
CA LEU A 206 -10.36 -21.68 21.04
C LEU A 206 -10.49 -21.26 22.51
N LYS A 207 -10.48 -19.95 22.78
CA LYS A 207 -10.65 -19.41 24.13
C LYS A 207 -12.01 -19.78 24.73
N ASN A 208 -13.07 -19.77 23.93
CA ASN A 208 -14.42 -20.06 24.40
C ASN A 208 -14.69 -21.57 24.56
N GLU A 209 -13.99 -22.41 23.80
CA GLU A 209 -14.15 -23.87 23.84
C GLU A 209 -13.32 -24.54 24.94
N ASP A 210 -12.13 -24.02 25.25
CA ASP A 210 -11.25 -24.60 26.26
C ASP A 210 -11.49 -23.99 27.65
N GLN A 211 -12.08 -24.79 28.55
CA GLN A 211 -12.31 -24.38 29.95
C GLN A 211 -11.02 -24.15 30.75
N ASN A 212 -9.88 -24.69 30.29
CA ASN A 212 -8.58 -24.48 30.91
C ASN A 212 -7.78 -23.36 30.25
N PHE A 213 -8.38 -22.62 29.30
CA PHE A 213 -7.71 -21.55 28.61
C PHE A 213 -7.30 -20.47 29.61
N LYS A 214 -5.98 -20.22 29.71
CA LYS A 214 -5.46 -19.16 30.57
C LYS A 214 -5.80 -17.82 29.96
N ASP A 215 -6.90 -17.23 30.42
CA ASP A 215 -7.30 -15.90 30.00
C ASP A 215 -6.46 -14.84 30.72
N GLU A 216 -5.42 -14.40 30.03
CA GLU A 216 -4.69 -13.21 30.43
C GLU A 216 -5.51 -11.97 30.08
N ALA A 217 -5.47 -10.96 30.97
CA ALA A 217 -5.99 -9.64 30.65
C ALA A 217 -5.18 -9.05 29.48
N SER A 218 -5.68 -9.19 28.25
CA SER A 218 -4.99 -8.78 27.04
C SER A 218 -5.79 -7.77 26.23
N ASP A 219 -5.11 -6.74 25.72
CA ASP A 219 -5.60 -5.97 24.57
C ASP A 219 -5.25 -6.71 23.27
N PHE A 220 -5.98 -6.43 22.20
CA PHE A 220 -5.79 -7.06 20.90
C PHE A 220 -5.62 -6.03 19.80
N VAL A 221 -4.66 -6.29 18.91
CA VAL A 221 -4.45 -5.53 17.67
C VAL A 221 -4.56 -6.49 16.50
N ILE A 222 -5.48 -6.22 15.59
CA ILE A 222 -5.64 -6.94 14.34
C ILE A 222 -5.09 -6.05 13.22
N LEU A 223 -4.07 -6.54 12.52
CA LEU A 223 -3.32 -5.72 11.56
C LEU A 223 -3.98 -5.62 10.18
N ASN A 224 -4.82 -6.59 9.83
CA ASN A 224 -5.56 -6.65 8.57
C ASN A 224 -4.68 -6.66 7.30
N PHE A 225 -3.50 -7.30 7.34
CA PHE A 225 -2.45 -7.14 6.30
C PHE A 225 -2.80 -7.63 4.89
N PHE A 226 -3.65 -8.65 4.73
CA PHE A 226 -3.75 -9.42 3.48
C PHE A 226 -4.99 -9.14 2.61
N SER A 227 -5.71 -8.06 2.86
CA SER A 227 -6.90 -7.71 2.06
C SER A 227 -6.56 -6.72 0.95
N MET A 228 -6.95 -7.02 -0.29
CA MET A 228 -6.84 -6.10 -1.42
C MET A 228 -7.80 -4.91 -1.23
N ALA A 229 -7.32 -3.68 -1.45
CA ALA A 229 -8.14 -2.47 -1.33
C ALA A 229 -8.77 -2.09 -2.68
N PHE A 230 -10.01 -1.62 -2.66
CA PHE A 230 -10.79 -1.15 -3.81
C PHE A 230 -11.13 0.34 -3.72
#